data_AF-A0A850SEN8-F1
#
_entry.id   AF-A0A850SEN8-F1
#
_cell.length_a   1.000
_cell.length_b   1.000
_cell.length_c   1.000
_cell.angle_alpha   90.00
_cell.angle_beta   90.00
_cell.angle_gamma   90.00
#
_symmetry.space_group_name_H-M   'P 1'
#
loop_
_entity.id
_entity.type
_entity.pdbx_description
1 polymer ?
#
loop_
_entity_poly.entity_id
_entity_poly.type
_entity_poly.pdbx_seq_one_letter_code
_entity_poly.pdbx_strand_id
1 'polypeptide(L)'
;MSGKLFTFNASSFTLDAAVESLLRSRGAITLDFGQSAYINSDLVPLIMAELVEKSSSAASEELVAQLKAEIARSQAQSQKMAEDGARLVQQLKSAGAEVASLKEQLAGANRTIESLKAESARLQVAQKSAPAPAIDRAQYDKVVRELQQLKAQNAEAITSLKVLEDENEELREELDSLKGQTKPAPAPKAG
;
A
#
# COMPACT_ATOMS: atom_id res chain seq x y z
N MET A 1 92.51 -15.43 6.20
CA MET A 1 91.81 -16.10 7.31
C MET A 1 91.24 -17.40 6.74
N SER A 2 91.60 -18.55 7.31
CA SER A 2 91.19 -19.87 6.81
C SER A 2 89.87 -20.23 7.49
N GLY A 3 88.76 -20.11 6.76
CA GLY A 3 87.44 -20.51 7.25
C GLY A 3 87.40 -22.04 7.48
N LYS A 4 86.78 -22.47 8.59
CA LYS A 4 86.65 -23.90 8.89
C LYS A 4 85.55 -24.49 8.02
N LEU A 5 85.94 -25.39 7.13
CA LEU A 5 85.02 -26.15 6.28
C LEU A 5 84.59 -27.41 7.03
N PHE A 6 83.29 -27.52 7.31
CA PHE A 6 82.72 -28.72 7.92
C PHE A 6 82.13 -29.61 6.84
N THR A 7 82.45 -30.89 6.88
CA THR A 7 81.91 -31.93 6.00
C THR A 7 80.92 -32.80 6.76
N PHE A 8 79.78 -33.07 6.13
CA PHE A 8 78.81 -34.03 6.64
C PHE A 8 78.16 -34.74 5.47
N ASN A 9 77.64 -35.93 5.76
CA ASN A 9 76.93 -36.72 4.78
C ASN A 9 75.56 -36.05 4.50
N ALA A 10 75.34 -35.63 3.26
CA ALA A 10 74.12 -34.95 2.84
C ALA A 10 72.86 -35.82 2.97
N SER A 11 73.02 -37.15 3.01
CA SER A 11 71.91 -38.09 3.24
C SER A 11 71.46 -38.19 4.70
N SER A 12 72.21 -37.59 5.64
CA SER A 12 71.89 -37.66 7.08
C SER A 12 70.87 -36.61 7.55
N PHE A 13 70.55 -35.62 6.72
CA PHE A 13 69.54 -34.60 7.04
C PHE A 13 68.86 -34.12 5.75
N THR A 14 67.53 -34.18 5.71
CA THR A 14 66.74 -33.62 4.62
C THR A 14 66.49 -32.14 4.90
N LEU A 15 67.07 -31.25 4.09
CA LEU A 15 66.74 -29.82 4.12
C LEU A 15 65.44 -29.57 3.35
N ASP A 16 64.66 -28.59 3.81
CA ASP A 16 63.57 -28.04 3.00
C ASP A 16 64.13 -27.42 1.71
N ALA A 17 63.45 -27.61 0.59
CA ALA A 17 63.93 -27.19 -0.72
C ALA A 17 64.19 -25.67 -0.82
N ALA A 18 63.39 -24.85 -0.12
CA ALA A 18 63.59 -23.41 -0.10
C ALA A 18 64.83 -23.01 0.73
N VAL A 19 65.07 -23.71 1.83
CA VAL A 19 66.26 -23.52 2.69
C VAL A 19 67.52 -23.97 1.96
N GLU A 20 67.46 -25.11 1.28
CA GLU A 20 68.58 -25.63 0.48
C GLU A 20 68.94 -24.68 -0.66
N SER A 21 67.95 -24.17 -1.41
CA SER A 21 68.16 -23.21 -2.48
C SER A 21 68.81 -21.91 -1.98
N LEU A 22 68.38 -21.41 -0.81
CA LEU A 22 68.94 -20.21 -0.20
C LEU A 22 70.40 -20.42 0.20
N LEU A 23 70.69 -21.51 0.90
CA LEU A 23 72.05 -21.85 1.35
C LEU A 23 73.02 -22.03 0.16
N ARG A 24 72.56 -22.63 -0.94
CA ARG A 24 73.35 -22.76 -2.19
C ARG A 24 73.58 -21.43 -2.87
N SER A 25 72.56 -20.59 -2.99
CA SER A 25 72.68 -19.26 -3.64
C SER A 25 73.67 -18.33 -2.93
N ARG A 26 73.87 -18.53 -1.63
CA ARG A 26 74.81 -17.77 -0.79
C ARG A 26 76.19 -18.42 -0.69
N GLY A 27 76.42 -19.56 -1.36
CA GLY A 27 77.68 -20.32 -1.27
C GLY A 27 77.95 -20.89 0.12
N ALA A 28 76.92 -21.02 0.94
CA ALA A 28 77.02 -21.51 2.31
C ALA A 28 77.05 -23.03 2.39
N ILE A 29 76.42 -23.68 1.40
CA ILE A 29 76.57 -25.10 1.13
C ILE A 29 76.99 -25.34 -0.31
N THR A 30 77.98 -26.22 -0.47
CA THR A 30 78.34 -26.80 -1.77
C THR A 30 78.11 -28.30 -1.67
N LEU A 31 77.38 -28.89 -2.63
CA LEU A 31 77.29 -30.34 -2.76
C LEU A 31 78.24 -30.79 -3.84
N ASP A 32 79.10 -31.76 -3.52
CA ASP A 32 79.80 -32.54 -4.54
C ASP A 32 78.89 -33.70 -4.98
N PHE A 33 79.03 -34.16 -6.22
CA PHE A 33 78.19 -35.18 -6.88
C PHE A 33 78.32 -36.61 -6.27
N GLY A 34 78.50 -36.73 -4.95
CA GLY A 34 78.71 -38.00 -4.27
C GLY A 34 78.73 -37.93 -2.74
N GLN A 35 77.60 -37.57 -2.12
CA GLN A 35 77.27 -37.80 -0.69
C GLN A 35 77.76 -36.77 0.35
N SER A 36 78.66 -35.84 0.03
CA SER A 36 79.18 -34.88 1.01
C SER A 36 78.70 -33.45 0.76
N ALA A 37 78.20 -32.81 1.82
CA ALA A 37 77.87 -31.40 1.85
C ALA A 37 78.94 -30.64 2.65
N TYR A 38 79.37 -29.50 2.12
CA TYR A 38 80.36 -28.62 2.75
C TYR A 38 79.68 -27.36 3.27
N ILE A 39 79.79 -27.05 4.57
CA ILE A 39 79.28 -25.80 5.15
C ILE A 39 80.44 -24.83 5.37
N ASN A 40 80.26 -23.60 4.88
CA ASN A 40 81.10 -22.48 5.26
C ASN A 40 80.64 -21.89 6.60
N SER A 41 81.35 -22.22 7.68
CA SER A 41 80.98 -21.82 9.05
C SER A 41 80.95 -20.32 9.29
N ASP A 42 81.69 -19.53 8.50
CA ASP A 42 81.71 -18.07 8.63
C ASP A 42 80.40 -17.44 8.14
N LEU A 43 79.65 -18.13 7.26
CA LEU A 43 78.38 -17.66 6.70
C LEU A 43 77.15 -18.14 7.48
N VAL A 44 77.31 -19.17 8.32
CA VAL A 44 76.19 -19.77 9.08
C VAL A 44 75.50 -18.76 10.00
N PRO A 45 76.19 -17.93 10.79
CA PRO A 45 75.52 -16.97 11.67
C PRO A 45 74.71 -15.92 10.90
N LEU A 46 75.20 -15.45 9.75
CA LEU A 46 74.52 -14.47 8.91
C LEU A 46 73.26 -15.06 8.28
N ILE A 47 73.34 -16.30 7.81
CA ILE A 47 72.20 -16.96 7.17
C ILE A 47 71.16 -17.39 8.20
N MET A 48 71.58 -17.78 9.40
CA MET A 48 70.66 -18.02 10.51
C MET A 48 69.95 -16.73 10.93
N ALA A 49 70.65 -15.59 10.97
CA ALA A 49 70.01 -14.29 11.23
C ALA A 49 69.00 -13.92 10.13
N GLU A 50 69.35 -14.10 8.85
CA GLU A 50 68.46 -13.83 7.71
C GLU A 50 67.25 -14.79 7.66
N LEU A 51 67.45 -16.08 7.99
CA LEU A 51 66.36 -17.05 8.13
C LEU A 51 65.44 -16.69 9.30
N VAL A 52 66.00 -16.28 10.45
CA VAL A 52 65.23 -15.82 11.60
C VAL A 52 64.44 -14.56 11.24
N GLU A 53 65.03 -13.61 10.52
CA GLU A 53 64.38 -12.38 10.07
C GLU A 53 63.30 -12.63 9.01
N LYS A 54 63.54 -13.53 8.04
CA LYS A 54 62.50 -13.99 7.09
C LYS A 54 61.39 -14.79 7.75
N SER A 55 61.70 -15.53 8.81
CA SER A 55 60.71 -16.21 9.65
C SER A 55 60.05 -15.28 10.66
N SER A 56 60.51 -14.02 10.76
CA SER A 56 60.05 -13.12 11.80
C SER A 56 58.64 -12.61 11.50
N SER A 57 57.80 -12.77 12.52
CA SER A 57 56.51 -12.17 12.86
C SER A 57 55.75 -11.30 11.85
N ALA A 58 56.36 -10.38 11.10
CA ALA A 58 55.64 -9.36 10.33
C ALA A 58 54.66 -9.94 9.30
N ALA A 59 55.07 -10.93 8.50
CA ALA A 59 54.17 -11.58 7.53
C ALA A 59 53.07 -12.42 8.22
N SER A 60 53.38 -12.98 9.40
CA SER A 60 52.43 -13.75 10.19
C SER A 60 51.45 -12.84 10.93
N GLU A 61 51.88 -11.66 11.38
CA GLU A 61 51.06 -10.63 12.02
C GLU A 61 50.09 -10.00 11.04
N GLU A 62 50.53 -9.75 9.80
CA GLU A 62 49.68 -9.25 8.73
C GLU A 62 48.58 -10.25 8.37
N LEU A 63 48.91 -11.54 8.25
CA LEU A 63 47.91 -12.60 8.04
C LEU A 63 46.93 -12.70 9.21
N VAL A 64 47.40 -12.60 10.46
CA VAL A 64 46.54 -12.58 11.64
C VAL A 64 45.63 -11.36 11.66
N ALA A 65 46.11 -10.20 11.25
CA ALA A 65 45.29 -8.98 11.13
C ALA A 65 44.22 -9.13 10.05
N GLN A 66 44.57 -9.69 8.88
CA GLN A 66 43.62 -9.98 7.80
C GLN A 66 42.55 -10.99 8.25
N LEU A 67 42.94 -12.08 8.91
CA LEU A 67 42.00 -13.07 9.42
C LEU A 67 41.05 -12.47 10.47
N LYS A 68 41.55 -11.61 11.37
CA LYS A 68 40.70 -10.90 12.34
C LYS A 68 39.69 -9.97 11.65
N ALA A 69 40.12 -9.25 10.62
CA ALA A 69 39.25 -8.38 9.84
C ALA A 69 38.17 -9.18 9.10
N GLU A 70 38.53 -10.32 8.52
CA GLU A 70 37.59 -11.18 7.79
C GLU A 70 36.60 -11.88 8.74
N ILE A 71 37.04 -12.31 9.93
CA ILE A 71 36.14 -12.82 10.98
C ILE A 71 35.14 -11.74 11.40
N ALA A 72 35.61 -10.51 11.65
CA ALA A 72 34.72 -9.40 12.03
C ALA A 72 33.70 -9.10 10.92
N ARG A 73 34.15 -9.10 9.65
CA ARG A 73 33.26 -8.91 8.49
C ARG A 73 32.23 -10.03 8.35
N SER A 74 32.65 -11.28 8.51
CA SER A 74 31.78 -12.46 8.47
C SER A 74 30.73 -12.45 9.60
N GLN A 75 31.13 -12.03 10.80
CA GLN A 75 30.22 -11.86 11.94
C GLN A 75 29.19 -10.76 11.68
N ALA A 76 29.63 -9.61 11.16
CA ALA A 76 28.73 -8.51 10.80
C ALA A 76 27.73 -8.92 9.70
N GLN A 77 28.19 -9.68 8.69
CA GLN A 77 27.31 -10.21 7.65
C GLN A 77 26.29 -11.20 8.21
N SER A 78 26.72 -12.09 9.12
CA SER A 78 25.84 -13.06 9.77
C SER A 78 24.77 -12.38 10.63
N GLN A 79 25.14 -11.34 11.38
CA GLN A 79 24.18 -10.52 12.14
C GLN A 79 23.16 -9.84 11.23
N LYS A 80 23.63 -9.20 10.15
CA LYS A 80 22.74 -8.56 9.18
C LYS A 80 21.76 -9.55 8.55
N MET A 81 22.22 -10.75 8.18
CA MET A 81 21.35 -11.80 7.64
C MET A 81 20.32 -12.27 8.67
N ALA A 82 20.68 -12.36 9.95
CA ALA A 82 19.75 -12.71 11.01
C ALA A 82 18.67 -11.63 11.21
N GLU A 83 19.04 -10.34 11.16
CA GLU A 83 18.12 -9.21 11.23
C GLU A 83 17.16 -9.18 10.03
N ASP A 84 17.70 -9.33 8.82
CA ASP A 84 16.90 -9.40 7.59
C ASP A 84 15.96 -10.62 7.62
N GLY A 85 16.44 -11.76 8.09
CA GLY A 85 15.64 -12.98 8.29
C GLY A 85 14.49 -12.77 9.27
N ALA A 86 14.75 -12.13 10.42
CA ALA A 86 13.73 -11.80 11.41
C ALA A 86 12.66 -10.86 10.83
N ARG A 87 13.10 -9.84 10.07
CA ARG A 87 12.21 -8.89 9.41
C ARG A 87 11.33 -9.58 8.36
N LEU A 88 11.88 -10.47 7.54
CA LEU A 88 11.14 -11.23 6.54
C LEU A 88 10.11 -12.16 7.20
N VAL A 89 10.46 -12.83 8.30
CA VAL A 89 9.52 -13.67 9.07
C VAL A 89 8.36 -12.83 9.61
N GLN A 90 8.63 -11.62 10.09
CA GLN A 90 7.58 -10.72 10.57
C GLN A 90 6.67 -10.27 9.42
N GLN A 91 7.24 -9.87 8.28
CA GLN A 91 6.48 -9.50 7.09
C GLN A 91 5.59 -10.64 6.58
N LEU A 92 6.11 -11.87 6.56
CA LEU A 92 5.36 -13.04 6.13
C LEU A 92 4.17 -13.33 7.06
N LYS A 93 4.36 -13.18 8.38
CA LYS A 93 3.28 -13.33 9.36
C LYS A 93 2.18 -12.27 9.15
N SER A 94 2.56 -11.01 8.96
CA SER A 94 1.60 -9.93 8.69
C SER A 94 0.83 -10.16 7.39
N ALA A 95 1.54 -10.50 6.30
CA ALA A 95 0.91 -10.82 5.03
C ALA A 95 -0.04 -12.03 5.14
N GLY A 96 0.34 -13.05 5.91
CA GLY A 96 -0.51 -14.20 6.18
C GLY A 96 -1.82 -13.83 6.90
N ALA A 97 -1.74 -12.91 7.88
CA ALA A 97 -2.91 -12.40 8.59
C ALA A 97 -3.82 -11.56 7.68
N GLU A 98 -3.24 -10.72 6.82
CA GLU A 98 -4.00 -9.93 5.82
C GLU A 98 -4.73 -10.85 4.83
N VAL A 99 -4.06 -11.88 4.32
CA VAL A 99 -4.67 -12.86 3.41
C VAL A 99 -5.84 -13.59 4.10
N ALA A 100 -5.70 -13.96 5.36
CA ALA A 100 -6.78 -14.59 6.12
C ALA A 100 -8.00 -13.65 6.27
N SER A 101 -7.75 -12.38 6.64
CA SER A 101 -8.80 -11.36 6.75
C SER A 101 -9.51 -11.11 5.42
N LEU A 102 -8.77 -10.99 4.32
CA LEU A 102 -9.33 -10.81 2.98
C LEU A 102 -10.19 -12.01 2.54
N LYS A 103 -9.77 -13.24 2.87
CA LYS A 103 -10.57 -14.44 2.59
C LYS A 103 -11.89 -14.44 3.35
N GLU A 104 -11.89 -14.01 4.60
CA GLU A 104 -13.11 -13.89 5.41
C GLU A 104 -14.05 -12.81 4.87
N GLN A 105 -13.51 -11.65 4.50
CA GLN A 105 -14.27 -10.57 3.85
C GLN A 105 -14.89 -11.03 2.53
N LEU A 106 -14.14 -11.76 1.70
CA LEU A 106 -14.63 -12.30 0.43
C LEU A 106 -15.77 -13.31 0.66
N ALA A 107 -15.64 -14.19 1.65
CA ALA A 107 -16.70 -15.12 2.01
C ALA A 107 -17.96 -14.39 2.50
N GLY A 108 -17.80 -13.33 3.30
CA GLY A 108 -18.89 -12.46 3.72
C GLY A 108 -19.58 -11.76 2.55
N ALA A 109 -18.80 -11.16 1.65
CA ALA A 109 -19.33 -10.50 0.45
C ALA A 109 -20.11 -11.47 -0.46
N ASN A 110 -19.62 -12.69 -0.65
CA ASN A 110 -20.32 -13.71 -1.43
C ASN A 110 -21.68 -14.08 -0.82
N ARG A 111 -21.77 -14.23 0.51
CA ARG A 111 -23.06 -14.46 1.19
C ARG A 111 -24.03 -13.31 0.97
N THR A 112 -23.55 -12.06 1.05
CA THR A 112 -24.37 -10.87 0.79
C THR A 112 -24.87 -10.85 -0.65
N ILE A 113 -24.01 -11.17 -1.63
CA ILE A 113 -24.38 -11.26 -3.04
C ILE A 113 -25.46 -12.33 -3.26
N GLU A 114 -25.32 -13.50 -2.65
CA GLU A 114 -26.32 -14.57 -2.74
C GLU A 114 -27.66 -14.14 -2.13
N SER A 115 -27.64 -13.48 -0.96
CA SER A 115 -28.84 -12.94 -0.33
C SER A 115 -29.55 -11.91 -1.21
N LEU A 116 -28.79 -10.96 -1.78
CA LEU A 116 -29.34 -9.94 -2.67
C LEU A 116 -29.90 -10.53 -3.97
N LYS A 117 -29.24 -11.55 -4.54
CA LYS A 117 -29.77 -12.28 -5.70
C LYS A 117 -31.09 -12.96 -5.37
N ALA A 118 -31.18 -13.62 -4.21
CA ALA A 118 -32.42 -14.28 -3.77
C ALA A 118 -33.55 -13.26 -3.53
N GLU A 119 -33.24 -12.14 -2.89
CA GLU A 119 -34.20 -11.05 -2.66
C GLU A 119 -34.65 -10.41 -3.97
N SER A 120 -33.73 -10.13 -4.90
CA SER A 120 -34.06 -9.60 -6.22
C SER A 120 -34.98 -10.55 -6.99
N ALA A 121 -34.69 -11.86 -6.96
CA ALA A 121 -35.57 -12.86 -7.57
C ALA A 121 -36.96 -12.87 -6.91
N ARG A 122 -37.05 -12.80 -5.59
CA ARG A 122 -38.32 -12.69 -4.86
C ARG A 122 -39.10 -11.43 -5.26
N LEU A 123 -38.45 -10.28 -5.34
CA LEU A 123 -39.07 -9.03 -5.74
C LEU A 123 -39.54 -9.06 -7.20
N GLN A 124 -38.78 -9.67 -8.11
CA GLN A 124 -39.22 -9.86 -9.49
C GLN A 124 -40.45 -10.76 -9.60
N VAL A 125 -40.51 -11.83 -8.82
CA VAL A 125 -41.71 -12.68 -8.74
C VAL A 125 -42.87 -11.88 -8.16
N ALA A 126 -42.65 -11.18 -7.04
CA ALA A 126 -43.66 -10.34 -6.40
C ALA A 126 -44.22 -9.28 -7.35
N GLN A 127 -43.37 -8.64 -8.17
CA GLN A 127 -43.79 -7.66 -9.17
C GLN A 127 -44.63 -8.28 -10.29
N LYS A 128 -44.29 -9.50 -10.74
CA LYS A 128 -45.06 -10.22 -11.76
C LYS A 128 -46.38 -10.78 -11.22
N SER A 129 -46.42 -11.15 -9.94
CA SER A 129 -47.60 -11.69 -9.27
C SER A 129 -48.45 -10.61 -8.58
N ALA A 130 -47.94 -9.38 -8.48
CA ALA A 130 -48.70 -8.26 -7.96
C ALA A 130 -49.87 -8.02 -8.93
N PRO A 131 -51.13 -8.11 -8.47
CA PRO A 131 -52.24 -7.65 -9.27
C PRO A 131 -51.95 -6.18 -9.61
N ALA A 132 -52.07 -5.81 -10.89
CA ALA A 132 -52.11 -4.41 -11.29
C ALA A 132 -53.06 -3.69 -10.31
N PRO A 133 -52.72 -2.49 -9.80
CA PRO A 133 -53.58 -1.79 -8.86
C PRO A 133 -54.98 -1.82 -9.44
N ALA A 134 -55.87 -2.55 -8.78
CA ALA A 134 -57.24 -2.70 -9.23
C ALA A 134 -57.88 -1.34 -8.99
N ILE A 135 -57.73 -0.45 -9.96
CA ILE A 135 -58.61 0.70 -10.08
C ILE A 135 -59.96 0.04 -10.28
N ASP A 136 -60.77 0.02 -9.24
CA ASP A 136 -62.17 -0.36 -9.34
C ASP A 136 -62.79 0.58 -10.36
N ARG A 137 -62.92 0.09 -11.60
CA ARG A 137 -63.26 0.92 -12.74
C ARG A 137 -64.63 1.57 -12.54
N ALA A 138 -65.50 0.92 -11.76
CA ALA A 138 -66.77 1.49 -11.35
C ALA A 138 -66.59 2.70 -10.41
N GLN A 139 -65.64 2.66 -9.46
CA GLN A 139 -65.33 3.81 -8.61
C GLN A 139 -64.66 4.94 -9.39
N TYR A 140 -63.74 4.61 -10.31
CA TYR A 140 -63.14 5.60 -11.20
C TYR A 140 -64.20 6.31 -12.06
N ASP A 141 -65.09 5.53 -12.71
CA ASP A 141 -66.16 6.08 -13.53
C ASP A 141 -67.15 6.90 -12.70
N LYS A 142 -67.42 6.50 -11.45
CA LYS A 142 -68.25 7.27 -10.52
C LYS A 142 -67.63 8.62 -10.19
N VAL A 143 -66.34 8.64 -9.81
CA VAL A 143 -65.61 9.88 -9.50
C VAL A 143 -65.55 10.80 -10.73
N VAL A 144 -65.36 10.25 -11.93
CA VAL A 144 -65.37 11.03 -13.17
C VAL A 144 -66.73 11.70 -13.41
N ARG A 145 -67.84 10.98 -13.18
CA ARG A 145 -69.19 11.56 -13.30
C ARG A 145 -69.46 12.64 -12.26
N GLU A 146 -69.07 12.40 -11.00
CA GLU A 146 -69.20 13.40 -9.92
C GLU A 146 -68.40 14.66 -10.26
N LEU A 147 -67.19 14.52 -10.82
CA LEU A 147 -66.38 15.65 -11.24
C LEU A 147 -67.00 16.43 -12.41
N GLN A 148 -67.63 15.74 -13.37
CA GLN A 148 -68.36 16.39 -14.46
C GLN A 148 -69.60 17.15 -13.94
N GLN A 149 -70.34 16.57 -13.00
CA GLN A 149 -71.49 17.22 -12.39
C GLN A 149 -71.08 18.47 -11.61
N LEU A 150 -70.01 18.39 -10.81
CA LEU A 150 -69.47 19.55 -10.08
C LEU A 150 -69.01 20.66 -11.03
N LYS A 151 -68.43 20.32 -12.19
CA LYS A 151 -68.06 21.31 -13.21
C LYS A 151 -69.28 22.02 -13.80
N ALA A 152 -70.36 21.29 -14.09
CA ALA A 152 -71.60 21.87 -14.59
C ALA A 152 -72.23 22.82 -13.55
N GLN A 153 -72.34 22.36 -12.30
CA GLN A 153 -72.85 23.19 -11.19
C GLN A 153 -72.02 24.46 -10.97
N ASN A 154 -70.70 24.36 -11.09
CA ASN A 154 -69.82 25.53 -10.95
C ASN A 154 -70.03 26.53 -12.10
N ALA A 155 -70.20 26.04 -13.34
CA ALA A 155 -70.51 26.91 -14.49
C ALA A 155 -71.86 27.63 -14.34
N GLU A 156 -72.88 26.94 -13.83
CA GLU A 156 -74.19 27.53 -13.50
C GLU A 156 -74.05 28.60 -12.40
N ALA A 157 -73.35 28.29 -11.31
CA ALA A 157 -73.11 29.22 -10.22
C ALA A 157 -72.36 30.48 -10.67
N ILE A 158 -71.35 30.35 -11.54
CA ILE A 158 -70.63 31.49 -12.13
C ILE A 158 -71.58 32.36 -12.96
N THR A 159 -72.48 31.74 -13.73
CA THR A 159 -73.46 32.47 -14.55
C THR A 159 -74.45 33.23 -13.66
N SER A 160 -74.96 32.59 -12.60
CA SER A 160 -75.85 33.25 -11.62
C SER A 160 -75.15 34.38 -10.87
N LEU A 161 -73.90 34.20 -10.48
CA LEU A 161 -73.11 35.27 -9.84
C LEU A 161 -72.98 36.47 -10.76
N LYS A 162 -72.69 36.24 -12.05
CA LYS A 162 -72.59 37.33 -13.03
C LYS A 162 -73.89 38.11 -13.17
N VAL A 163 -75.04 37.42 -13.26
CA VAL A 163 -76.35 38.09 -13.30
C VAL A 163 -76.58 38.94 -12.06
N LEU A 164 -76.26 38.42 -10.87
CA LEU A 164 -76.38 39.18 -9.62
C LEU A 164 -75.39 40.36 -9.53
N GLU A 165 -74.21 40.24 -10.13
CA GLU A 165 -73.24 41.34 -10.24
C GLU A 165 -73.79 42.45 -11.15
N ASP A 166 -74.33 42.09 -12.32
CA ASP A 166 -74.97 43.02 -13.27
C ASP A 166 -76.17 43.73 -12.61
N GLU A 167 -77.07 43.00 -11.95
CA GLU A 167 -78.21 43.56 -11.20
C GLU A 167 -77.76 44.50 -10.07
N ASN A 168 -76.67 44.18 -9.36
CA ASN A 168 -76.13 45.06 -8.33
C ASN A 168 -75.52 46.35 -8.91
N GLU A 169 -74.94 46.30 -10.11
CA GLU A 169 -74.42 47.48 -10.80
C GLU A 169 -75.57 48.41 -11.21
N GLU A 170 -76.63 47.86 -11.81
CA GLU A 170 -77.86 48.62 -12.13
C GLU A 170 -78.44 49.30 -10.88
N LEU A 171 -78.59 48.57 -9.78
CA LEU A 171 -79.11 49.13 -8.51
C LEU A 171 -78.20 50.23 -7.95
N ARG A 172 -76.88 50.16 -8.15
CA ARG A 172 -75.95 51.23 -7.74
C ARG A 172 -76.13 52.48 -8.60
N GLU A 173 -76.27 52.33 -9.92
CA GLU A 173 -76.54 53.44 -10.83
C GLU A 173 -77.87 54.13 -10.51
N GLU A 174 -78.92 53.35 -10.19
CA GLU A 174 -80.21 53.88 -9.74
C GLU A 174 -80.07 54.67 -8.44
N LEU A 175 -79.36 54.11 -7.44
CA LEU A 175 -79.11 54.80 -6.17
C LEU A 175 -78.34 56.11 -6.35
N ASP A 176 -77.32 56.14 -7.22
CA ASP A 176 -76.55 57.35 -7.49
C ASP A 176 -77.36 58.40 -8.27
N SER A 177 -78.21 57.97 -9.20
CA SER A 177 -79.18 58.84 -9.89
C SER A 177 -80.16 59.47 -8.90
N LEU A 178 -80.72 58.67 -7.99
CA LEU A 178 -81.62 59.17 -6.93
C LEU A 178 -80.90 60.15 -6.01
N LYS A 179 -79.66 59.87 -5.59
CA LYS A 179 -78.86 60.80 -4.79
C LYS A 179 -78.58 62.12 -5.53
N GLY A 180 -78.28 62.05 -6.83
CA GLY A 180 -78.06 63.22 -7.68
C GLY A 180 -79.30 64.12 -7.79
N GLN A 181 -80.49 63.52 -7.84
CA GLN A 181 -81.77 64.25 -7.80
C GLN A 181 -82.03 64.90 -6.44
N THR A 182 -81.46 64.37 -5.36
CA THR A 182 -81.57 64.94 -4.00
C THR A 182 -80.47 65.94 -3.63
N LYS A 183 -79.65 66.41 -4.59
CA LYS A 183 -78.63 67.43 -4.31
C LYS A 183 -79.29 68.73 -3.82
N PRO A 184 -78.92 69.26 -2.63
CA PRO A 184 -79.65 70.36 -2.00
C PRO A 184 -79.52 71.66 -2.82
N ALA A 185 -80.67 72.32 -3.03
CA ALA A 185 -80.75 73.67 -3.57
C ALA A 185 -79.87 74.63 -2.73
N PRO A 186 -79.23 75.64 -3.34
CA PRO A 186 -78.36 76.56 -2.61
C PRO A 186 -79.16 77.29 -1.53
N ALA A 187 -78.58 77.39 -0.33
CA ALA A 187 -79.15 78.17 0.77
C ALA A 187 -79.44 79.60 0.28
N PRO A 188 -80.64 80.16 0.55
CA PRO A 188 -80.97 81.52 0.16
C PRO A 188 -80.04 82.51 0.88
N LYS A 189 -79.40 83.42 0.13
CA LYS A 189 -78.69 84.56 0.71
C LYS A 189 -79.72 85.49 1.35
N ALA A 190 -79.51 85.82 2.62
CA ALA A 190 -80.21 86.92 3.28
C ALA A 190 -79.67 88.26 2.73
N GLY A 191 -80.58 89.19 2.39
CA GLY A 191 -80.27 90.57 2.00
C GLY A 191 -80.94 90.98 0.70
#